data_AF-A0A9W4RA26-F1
#
_entry.id   AF-A0A9W4RA26-F1
#
_cell.length_a   1.000
_cell.length_b   1.000
_cell.length_c   1.000
_cell.angle_alpha   90.00
_cell.angle_beta   90.00
_cell.angle_gamma   90.00
#
_symmetry.space_group_name_H-M   'P 1'
#
loop_
_entity.id
_entity.type
_entity.pdbx_description
1 polymer ?
#
loop_
_entity_poly.entity_id
_entity_poly.type
_entity_poly.pdbx_seq_one_letter_code
_entity_poly.pdbx_strand_id
1 'polypeptide(L)' 'MYLHRRGAHWWFRKAVPSDLTGVLGMPDVRRSLRTRNATLARRRALQVLIRIDEVWGPDAAKP' A
#
# COMPACT_ATOMS: atom_id res chain seq x y z
N MET A 1 -8.70 -5.65 -3.60
CA MET A 1 -8.76 -4.23 -4.05
C MET A 1 -8.10 -3.34 -2.99
N TYR A 2 -7.03 -2.62 -3.33
CA TYR A 2 -6.19 -1.87 -2.37
C TYR A 2 -6.69 -0.47 -2.01
N LEU A 3 -7.80 -0.04 -2.61
CA LEU A 3 -8.36 1.30 -2.47
C LEU A 3 -9.57 1.29 -1.58
N HIS A 4 -9.58 2.17 -0.59
CA HIS A 4 -10.76 2.46 0.23
C HIS A 4 -10.92 3.97 0.40
N ARG A 5 -12.15 4.43 0.54
CA ARG A 5 -12.45 5.85 0.74
C ARG A 5 -12.65 6.10 2.24
N ARG A 6 -11.99 7.13 2.77
CA ARG A 6 -12.16 7.57 4.17
C ARG A 6 -12.37 9.07 4.17
N GLY A 7 -13.60 9.48 4.47
CA GLY A 7 -14.04 10.87 4.34
C GLY A 7 -13.85 11.37 2.90
N ALA A 8 -13.16 12.50 2.77
CA ALA A 8 -12.96 13.13 1.48
C ALA A 8 -11.86 12.47 0.62
N HIS A 9 -10.97 11.67 1.20
CA HIS A 9 -9.78 11.17 0.51
C HIS A 9 -9.82 9.66 0.26
N TRP A 10 -9.19 9.27 -0.85
CA TRP A 10 -8.84 7.89 -1.12
C TRP A 10 -7.60 7.48 -0.34
N TRP A 11 -7.59 6.22 0.09
CA TRP A 11 -6.53 5.60 0.85
C TRP A 11 -6.12 4.28 0.21
N PHE A 12 -4.83 4.01 0.28
CA PHE A 12 -4.23 2.73 -0.06
C PHE A 12 -4.11 1.89 1.20
N ARG A 13 -4.44 0.60 1.08
CA ARG A 13 -4.23 -0.43 2.10
C ARG A 13 -3.74 -1.72 1.42
N LYS A 14 -2.60 -2.25 1.87
CA LYS A 14 -2.12 -3.58 1.48
C LYS A 14 -1.64 -4.30 2.73
N ALA A 15 -2.10 -5.54 2.90
CA ALA A 15 -1.64 -6.39 3.98
C ALA A 15 -0.14 -6.68 3.80
N VAL A 16 0.59 -6.67 4.91
CA VAL A 16 1.96 -7.15 4.95
C VAL A 16 1.91 -8.67 5.15
N PRO A 17 2.84 -9.45 4.56
CA PRO A 17 3.02 -10.85 4.90
C PRO A 17 3.12 -11.10 6.42
N SER A 18 2.55 -12.20 6.91
CA SER A 18 2.44 -12.47 8.36
C SER A 18 3.81 -12.65 9.04
N ASP A 19 4.77 -13.22 8.33
CA ASP A 19 6.17 -13.37 8.72
C ASP A 19 6.87 -12.02 8.94
N LEU A 20 6.50 -10.98 8.18
CA LEU A 20 7.04 -9.63 8.34
C LEU A 20 6.27 -8.79 9.37
N THR A 21 5.06 -9.19 9.76
CA THR A 21 4.23 -8.43 10.70
C THR A 21 4.89 -8.31 12.08
N GLY A 22 5.58 -9.36 12.54
CA GLY A 22 6.33 -9.34 13.80
C GLY A 22 7.53 -8.40 13.78
N VAL A 23 8.15 -8.21 12.61
CA VAL A 23 9.32 -7.33 12.43
C VAL A 23 8.91 -5.87 12.24
N LEU A 24 7.88 -5.61 11.44
CA LEU A 24 7.44 -4.25 11.13
C LEU A 24 6.52 -3.64 12.19
N GLY A 25 5.95 -4.47 13.08
CA GLY A 25 5.02 -4.04 14.13
C GLY A 25 3.67 -3.51 13.59
N MET A 26 3.41 -3.68 12.31
CA MET A 26 2.18 -3.22 11.65
C MET A 26 1.67 -4.26 10.63
N PRO A 27 0.38 -4.65 10.69
CA PRO A 27 -0.16 -5.74 9.88
C PRO A 27 -0.48 -5.32 8.44
N ASP A 28 -0.53 -4.02 8.17
CA ASP A 28 -0.83 -3.51 6.85
C ASP A 28 -0.26 -2.11 6.63
N VAL A 29 0.15 -1.86 5.38
CA VAL A 29 0.66 -0.56 4.95
C VAL A 29 -0.53 0.31 4.55
N ARG A 30 -0.73 1.40 5.28
CA ARG A 30 -1.78 2.40 5.04
C ARG A 30 -1.18 3.71 4.57
N ARG A 31 -1.70 4.25 3.46
CA ARG A 31 -1.27 5.56 2.97
C ARG A 31 -2.42 6.36 2.39
N SER A 32 -2.58 7.61 2.82
CA SER A 32 -3.50 8.54 2.15
C SER A 32 -3.00 8.84 0.75
N LEU A 33 -3.89 8.74 -0.24
CA LEU A 33 -3.61 9.11 -1.63
C LEU A 33 -3.89 10.59 -1.89
N ARG A 34 -4.33 11.34 -0.86
CA ARG A 34 -4.50 12.81 -0.88
C ARG A 34 -5.26 13.31 -2.11
N THR A 35 -6.34 12.61 -2.48
CA THR A 35 -7.19 12.96 -3.61
C THR A 35 -8.61 12.47 -3.36
N ARG A 36 -9.59 13.19 -3.89
CA ARG A 36 -11.00 12.77 -3.96
C ARG A 36 -11.33 12.07 -5.29
N ASN A 37 -10.49 12.29 -6.31
CA ASN A 37 -10.66 11.75 -7.66
C ASN A 37 -10.23 10.27 -7.72
N ALA A 38 -11.16 9.39 -8.09
CA ALA A 38 -10.95 7.95 -8.11
C ALA A 38 -9.91 7.49 -9.16
N THR A 39 -9.88 8.13 -10.33
CA THR A 39 -8.91 7.82 -11.39
C THR A 39 -7.49 8.18 -10.96
N LEU A 40 -7.31 9.37 -10.37
CA LEU A 40 -6.03 9.77 -9.80
C LEU A 40 -5.63 8.87 -8.61
N ALA A 41 -6.59 8.44 -7.80
CA ALA A 41 -6.34 7.50 -6.71
C ALA A 41 -5.80 6.16 -7.24
N ARG A 42 -6.40 5.59 -8.29
CA ARG A 42 -5.91 4.36 -8.93
C ARG A 42 -4.47 4.51 -9.41
N ARG A 43 -4.16 5.61 -10.12
CA ARG A 43 -2.78 5.88 -10.59
C ARG A 43 -1.78 5.97 -9.43
N ARG A 44 -2.10 6.71 -8.37
CA ARG A 44 -1.24 6.83 -7.18
C ARG A 44 -1.10 5.51 -6.42
N ALA A 45 -2.17 4.71 -6.35
CA ALA A 45 -2.13 3.39 -5.72
C ALA A 45 -1.18 2.42 -6.43
N LEU A 46 -1.16 2.42 -7.76
CA LEU A 46 -0.22 1.61 -8.54
C LEU A 46 1.24 2.01 -8.26
N GLN A 47 1.53 3.31 -8.18
CA GLN A 47 2.87 3.80 -7.83
C GLN A 47 3.30 3.40 -6.41
N VAL A 48 2.36 3.40 -5.46
CA VAL A 48 2.62 2.92 -4.09
C VAL A 48 2.85 1.41 -4.10
N LEU A 49 2.06 0.67 -4.87
CA LEU A 49 2.16 -0.79 -4.96
C LEU A 49 3.54 -1.23 -5.47
N ILE A 50 4.02 -0.63 -6.56
CA ILE A 50 5.35 -0.92 -7.12
C ILE A 50 6.44 -0.76 -6.06
N ARG A 51 6.45 0.37 -5.34
CA ARG A 51 7.44 0.63 -4.28
C ARG A 51 7.37 -0.36 -3.12
N ILE A 52 6.18 -0.84 -2.79
CA ILE A 52 6.00 -1.86 -1.75
C ILE A 52 6.54 -3.20 -2.25
N ASP A 53 6.28 -3.55 -3.51
CA ASP A 53 6.77 -4.79 -4.11
C ASP A 53 8.31 -4.78 -4.28
N GLU A 54 8.93 -3.63 -4.53
CA GLU A 54 10.39 -3.49 -4.54
C GLU A 54 11.04 -3.83 -3.19
N VAL A 55 10.34 -3.55 -2.08
CA VAL A 55 10.91 -3.70 -0.72
C VAL A 55 10.51 -5.04 -0.08
N TRP A 56 9.28 -5.52 -0.33
CA TRP A 56 8.71 -6.70 0.34
C TRP A 56 8.10 -7.72 -0.63
N GLY A 57 8.22 -7.51 -1.93
CA GLY A 57 7.70 -8.43 -2.94
C GLY A 57 8.54 -9.71 -3.04
N PRO A 58 8.06 -10.71 -3.80
CA PRO A 58 8.78 -11.97 -4.01
C PRO A 58 10.15 -11.77 -4.70
N ASP A 59 10.26 -10.73 -5.52
CA ASP A 59 11.49 -10.33 -6.21
C ASP A 59 12.31 -9.30 -5.42
N ALA A 60 11.86 -8.89 -4.22
CA ALA A 60 12.65 -8.03 -3.36
C ALA A 60 13.94 -8.75 -3.01
N ALA A 61 15.08 -8.08 -3.22
CA ALA A 61 16.39 -8.62 -2.90
C ALA A 61 16.38 -9.09 -1.43
N LYS A 62 16.39 -10.42 -1.24
CA LYS A 62 16.57 -11.01 0.07
C LYS A 62 17.98 -10.63 0.55
N PRO A 63 18.12 -10.11 1.78
CA PRO A 63 19.44 -9.87 2.36
C PRO A 63 20.24 -11.16 2.48
#